data_AF-A0A2V7M7W9-F1
#
_entry.id   AF-A0A2V7M7W9-F1
#
_cell.length_a   1.000
_cell.length_b   1.000
_cell.length_c   1.000
_cell.angle_alpha   90.00
_cell.angle_beta   90.00
_cell.angle_gamma   90.00
#
_symmetry.space_group_name_H-M   'P 1'
#
loop_
_entity.id
_entity.type
_entity.pdbx_description
1 polymer ?
#
loop_
_entity_poly.entity_id
_entity_poly.type
_entity_poly.pdbx_seq_one_letter_code
_entity_poly.pdbx_strand_id
1 'polypeptide(L)'
;MPAAPDYGPATGNAASFGLWSPGPNDDCTKTQHDAYSVVGPDHKLYPTWHPPIDPVTGCSFGHDHGRDPRGSALYREVGPIPFGYANEQLDVYDPLTTRHEDHFGHKVEWQNDVPMHFGSDAADALFDVRCDVLVKLHQGTHSKDAFTNNLHELVYHVRCTDGTEMHITMLAAIGTPGQFERSCDGTTVVVGPATPANSPDGGGVRIIPDRTCVDNEILVPAGQFSNFGALHESWQTSNAVRREDGHTLAFFNPYFQVALPSRFYDPALPGIVGRPIDVCYEVTPAGNQARGGACARSTSNGTILGITFDDPRSVFDGTDRLVDINANFIDNAGGPEVWYTDPFGKNGRTAPFPGSVRQFIARINNDRGGLELAGPGIGGDREYGGPRVHAPN
;
A
#
# COMPACT_ATOMS: atom_id res chain seq x y z
N MET A 1 0.02 -28.14 -8.42
CA MET A 1 0.45 -26.73 -8.38
C MET A 1 1.95 -26.67 -8.61
N PRO A 2 2.44 -25.90 -9.59
CA PRO A 2 3.87 -25.63 -9.72
C PRO A 2 4.39 -24.92 -8.46
N ALA A 3 5.66 -25.11 -8.14
CA ALA A 3 6.32 -24.38 -7.07
C ALA A 3 6.61 -22.93 -7.52
N ALA A 4 6.78 -22.03 -6.56
CA ALA A 4 7.24 -20.67 -6.82
C ALA A 4 8.50 -20.67 -7.70
N PRO A 5 8.63 -19.69 -8.61
CA PRO A 5 9.80 -19.62 -9.47
C PRO A 5 11.09 -19.48 -8.66
N ASP A 6 12.11 -20.28 -8.99
CA ASP A 6 13.49 -20.05 -8.56
C ASP A 6 14.22 -19.34 -9.70
N TYR A 7 14.59 -18.07 -9.45
CA TYR A 7 15.30 -17.24 -10.43
C TYR A 7 16.82 -17.42 -10.36
N GLY A 8 17.33 -18.34 -9.53
CA GLY A 8 18.75 -18.63 -9.40
C GLY A 8 19.52 -17.54 -8.65
N PRO A 9 20.86 -17.47 -8.82
CA PRO A 9 21.69 -16.52 -8.08
C PRO A 9 21.47 -15.08 -8.56
N ALA A 10 21.56 -14.13 -7.62
CA ALA A 10 21.52 -12.71 -7.95
C ALA A 10 22.72 -12.29 -8.82
N THR A 11 22.46 -11.43 -9.79
CA THR A 11 23.44 -10.81 -10.70
C THR A 11 23.79 -9.37 -10.31
N GLY A 12 23.04 -8.80 -9.36
CA GLY A 12 23.22 -7.46 -8.83
C GLY A 12 22.16 -7.14 -7.79
N ASN A 13 22.20 -5.93 -7.23
CA ASN A 13 21.20 -5.42 -6.29
C ASN A 13 20.20 -4.54 -7.02
N ALA A 14 18.93 -4.61 -6.63
CA ALA A 14 17.95 -3.59 -6.95
C ALA A 14 18.26 -2.28 -6.20
N ALA A 15 17.78 -1.16 -6.73
CA ALA A 15 17.86 0.17 -6.14
C ALA A 15 17.20 0.23 -4.75
N SER A 16 16.17 -0.58 -4.51
CA SER A 16 15.51 -0.70 -3.20
C SER A 16 16.34 -1.48 -2.17
N PHE A 17 17.30 -2.30 -2.61
CA PHE A 17 18.03 -3.18 -1.71
C PHE A 17 19.08 -2.42 -0.89
N GLY A 18 19.08 -2.70 0.41
CA GLY A 18 20.06 -2.15 1.33
C GLY A 18 19.89 -0.66 1.62
N LEU A 19 18.72 -0.07 1.40
CA LEU A 19 18.45 1.34 1.74
C LEU A 19 18.16 1.57 3.22
N TRP A 20 17.56 0.58 3.91
CA TRP A 20 17.27 0.71 5.34
C TRP A 20 18.56 0.81 6.17
N SER A 21 18.50 1.60 7.23
CA SER A 21 19.53 1.70 8.26
C SER A 21 18.84 1.89 9.61
N PRO A 22 19.36 1.29 10.70
CA PRO A 22 18.75 1.43 12.01
C PRO A 22 18.75 2.88 12.49
N GLY A 23 17.59 3.35 12.94
CA GLY A 23 17.39 4.59 13.64
C GLY A 23 17.66 4.49 15.15
N PRO A 24 17.45 5.58 15.90
CA PRO A 24 17.71 5.61 17.35
C PRO A 24 16.87 4.64 18.19
N ASN A 25 15.72 4.21 17.66
CA ASN A 25 14.77 3.31 18.34
C ASN A 25 14.89 1.86 17.85
N ASP A 26 15.79 1.59 16.90
CA ASP A 26 16.04 0.27 16.32
C ASP A 26 17.26 -0.37 16.97
N ASP A 27 17.21 -1.69 17.21
CA ASP A 27 18.34 -2.46 17.74
C ASP A 27 18.78 -3.60 16.83
N CYS A 28 18.08 -3.84 15.71
CA CYS A 28 18.60 -4.69 14.65
C CYS A 28 19.70 -4.00 13.84
N THR A 29 20.70 -4.76 13.41
CA THR A 29 21.71 -4.26 12.48
C THR A 29 21.19 -4.26 11.04
N LYS A 30 21.77 -3.38 10.21
CA LYS A 30 21.53 -3.38 8.76
C LYS A 30 21.74 -4.75 8.11
N THR A 31 22.76 -5.49 8.54
CA THR A 31 23.02 -6.85 8.01
C THR A 31 21.92 -7.84 8.36
N GLN A 32 21.34 -7.76 9.55
CA GLN A 32 20.20 -8.60 9.92
C GLN A 32 18.97 -8.28 9.09
N HIS A 33 18.75 -7.01 8.80
CA HIS A 33 17.66 -6.56 7.95
C HIS A 33 17.85 -7.02 6.50
N ASP A 34 19.01 -6.75 5.90
CA ASP A 34 19.32 -7.12 4.51
C ASP A 34 19.34 -8.64 4.26
N ALA A 35 19.39 -9.46 5.33
CA ALA A 35 19.22 -10.90 5.23
C ALA A 35 17.81 -11.32 4.76
N TYR A 36 16.81 -10.45 4.93
CA TYR A 36 15.47 -10.61 4.36
C TYR A 36 15.44 -10.10 2.92
N SER A 37 15.84 -10.97 2.01
CA SER A 37 15.92 -10.66 0.58
C SER A 37 15.48 -11.81 -0.31
N VAL A 38 15.15 -11.47 -1.55
CA VAL A 38 14.74 -12.43 -2.59
C VAL A 38 15.34 -12.02 -3.93
N VAL A 39 15.63 -13.01 -4.78
CA VAL A 39 16.01 -12.74 -6.18
C VAL A 39 14.74 -12.57 -6.99
N GLY A 40 14.61 -11.43 -7.69
CA GLY A 40 13.48 -11.12 -8.54
C GLY A 40 13.57 -11.74 -9.94
N PRO A 41 12.52 -11.61 -10.77
CA PRO A 41 12.49 -12.15 -12.13
C PRO A 41 13.58 -11.63 -13.08
N ASP A 42 14.18 -10.48 -12.78
CA ASP A 42 15.29 -9.87 -13.53
C ASP A 42 16.67 -10.26 -12.99
N HIS A 43 16.72 -11.25 -12.08
CA HIS A 43 17.91 -11.74 -11.40
C HIS A 43 18.59 -10.72 -10.49
N LYS A 44 17.93 -9.64 -10.06
CA LYS A 44 18.46 -8.75 -9.01
C LYS A 44 18.02 -9.20 -7.62
N LEU A 45 18.79 -8.83 -6.61
CA LEU A 45 18.45 -9.01 -5.20
C LEU A 45 17.60 -7.84 -4.71
N TYR A 46 16.44 -8.15 -4.12
CA TYR A 46 15.47 -7.20 -3.58
C TYR A 46 15.29 -7.41 -2.08
N PRO A 47 14.93 -6.37 -1.30
CA PRO A 47 14.35 -6.59 0.01
C PRO A 47 13.00 -7.30 -0.17
N THR A 48 12.60 -8.05 0.85
CA THR A 48 11.29 -8.69 0.92
C THR A 48 10.74 -8.59 2.34
N TRP A 49 9.56 -9.18 2.58
CA TRP A 49 8.91 -9.12 3.88
C TRP A 49 9.81 -9.68 5.00
N HIS A 50 9.82 -8.97 6.12
CA HIS A 50 10.36 -9.43 7.40
C HIS A 50 9.36 -9.13 8.53
N PRO A 51 9.38 -9.90 9.63
CA PRO A 51 8.62 -9.54 10.81
C PRO A 51 9.19 -8.26 11.46
N PRO A 52 8.41 -7.45 12.20
CA PRO A 52 8.92 -6.25 12.88
C PRO A 52 10.01 -6.52 13.92
N ILE A 53 10.02 -7.74 14.45
CA ILE A 53 10.97 -8.26 15.43
C ILE A 53 11.66 -9.48 14.80
N ASP A 54 12.99 -9.48 14.74
CA ASP A 54 13.75 -10.64 14.27
C ASP A 54 13.50 -11.83 15.20
N PRO A 55 12.92 -12.95 14.71
CA PRO A 55 12.61 -14.11 15.55
C PRO A 55 13.87 -14.83 16.05
N VAL A 56 15.04 -14.58 15.48
CA VAL A 56 16.30 -15.23 15.90
C VAL A 56 16.92 -14.50 17.09
N THR A 57 17.08 -13.18 17.00
CA THR A 57 17.78 -12.40 18.03
C THR A 57 16.83 -11.65 18.98
N GLY A 58 15.58 -11.44 18.58
CA GLY A 58 14.62 -10.62 19.32
C GLY A 58 14.87 -9.12 19.19
N CYS A 59 15.76 -8.65 18.32
CA CYS A 59 15.88 -7.23 17.98
C CYS A 59 14.68 -6.76 17.13
N SER A 60 14.46 -5.45 17.02
CA SER A 60 13.45 -4.80 16.21
C SER A 60 14.06 -3.97 15.09
N PHE A 61 13.36 -4.00 13.97
CA PHE A 61 13.62 -3.15 12.81
C PHE A 61 12.88 -1.80 12.87
N GLY A 62 12.05 -1.56 13.90
CA GLY A 62 11.28 -0.32 14.08
C GLY A 62 10.05 -0.16 13.23
N HIS A 63 9.85 -1.00 12.22
CA HIS A 63 8.77 -0.88 11.25
C HIS A 63 8.17 -2.24 10.89
N ASP A 64 7.00 -2.20 10.27
CA ASP A 64 6.26 -3.39 9.86
C ASP A 64 6.11 -3.45 8.32
N HIS A 65 5.91 -4.65 7.77
CA HIS A 65 5.58 -4.86 6.36
C HIS A 65 4.21 -5.52 6.16
N GLY A 66 3.34 -5.40 7.15
CA GLY A 66 2.06 -6.08 7.22
C GLY A 66 2.21 -7.57 7.52
N ARG A 67 1.29 -8.36 6.99
CA ARG A 67 1.12 -9.78 7.32
C ARG A 67 2.19 -10.65 6.66
N ASP A 68 2.69 -11.64 7.40
CA ASP A 68 3.62 -12.65 6.87
C ASP A 68 3.02 -13.36 5.65
N PRO A 69 3.57 -13.18 4.43
CA PRO A 69 2.98 -13.73 3.22
C PRO A 69 2.98 -15.26 3.21
N ARG A 70 3.84 -15.92 4.01
CA ARG A 70 3.95 -17.38 4.08
C ARG A 70 2.68 -18.08 4.54
N GLY A 71 1.76 -17.37 5.19
CA GLY A 71 0.47 -17.92 5.58
C GLY A 71 -0.60 -17.90 4.48
N SER A 72 -0.38 -17.17 3.38
CA SER A 72 -1.30 -17.18 2.24
C SER A 72 -1.28 -18.53 1.52
N ALA A 73 -2.45 -19.01 1.11
CA ALA A 73 -2.60 -20.20 0.27
C ALA A 73 -1.88 -20.04 -1.09
N LEU A 74 -1.69 -18.79 -1.54
CA LEU A 74 -1.02 -18.46 -2.80
C LEU A 74 0.51 -18.44 -2.69
N TYR A 75 1.08 -18.37 -1.47
CA TYR A 75 2.51 -18.20 -1.27
C TYR A 75 3.35 -19.30 -1.91
N ARG A 76 2.86 -20.54 -1.89
CA ARG A 76 3.58 -21.69 -2.47
C ARG A 76 3.88 -21.50 -3.96
N GLU A 77 3.04 -20.74 -4.65
CA GLU A 77 3.10 -20.52 -6.09
C GLU A 77 3.73 -19.19 -6.46
N VAL A 78 3.53 -18.14 -5.67
CA VAL A 78 4.07 -16.81 -5.98
C VAL A 78 5.42 -16.55 -5.33
N GLY A 79 5.71 -17.22 -4.20
CA GLY A 79 6.95 -17.06 -3.45
C GLY A 79 7.04 -15.74 -2.67
N PRO A 80 8.25 -15.37 -2.20
CA PRO A 80 8.47 -14.08 -1.58
C PRO A 80 8.27 -12.93 -2.58
N ILE A 81 7.72 -11.81 -2.12
CA ILE A 81 7.44 -10.65 -2.96
C ILE A 81 8.71 -9.76 -3.02
N PRO A 82 9.30 -9.52 -4.20
CA PRO A 82 10.39 -8.54 -4.34
C PRO A 82 9.84 -7.12 -4.23
N PHE A 83 10.31 -6.36 -3.24
CA PHE A 83 9.88 -4.98 -3.04
C PHE A 83 10.61 -4.01 -3.97
N GLY A 84 9.88 -3.36 -4.88
CA GLY A 84 10.42 -2.41 -5.86
C GLY A 84 10.74 -3.03 -7.22
N TYR A 85 10.20 -4.21 -7.54
CA TYR A 85 10.40 -4.83 -8.85
C TYR A 85 9.76 -4.03 -9.99
N ALA A 86 8.54 -3.50 -9.81
CA ALA A 86 7.89 -2.68 -10.84
C ALA A 86 8.66 -1.37 -11.10
N ASN A 87 9.26 -0.81 -10.05
CA ASN A 87 10.14 0.36 -10.11
C ASN A 87 11.38 0.11 -10.96
N GLU A 88 12.05 -1.02 -10.75
CA GLU A 88 13.20 -1.43 -11.56
C GLU A 88 12.84 -1.62 -13.04
N GLN A 89 11.65 -2.16 -13.32
CA GLN A 89 11.19 -2.28 -14.70
C GLN A 89 10.85 -0.92 -15.32
N LEU A 90 10.38 0.05 -14.51
CA LEU A 90 10.16 1.42 -14.97
C LEU A 90 11.46 2.11 -15.38
N ASP A 91 12.55 1.94 -14.64
CA ASP A 91 13.84 2.53 -15.01
C ASP A 91 14.36 2.06 -16.37
N VAL A 92 14.01 0.83 -16.77
CA VAL A 92 14.34 0.28 -18.09
C VAL A 92 13.35 0.75 -19.16
N TYR A 93 12.06 0.76 -18.85
CA TYR A 93 11.00 1.09 -19.80
C TYR A 93 10.92 2.59 -20.11
N ASP A 94 10.95 3.42 -19.07
CA ASP A 94 10.84 4.88 -19.13
C ASP A 94 11.75 5.55 -18.08
N PRO A 95 13.04 5.70 -18.39
CA PRO A 95 14.04 6.26 -17.47
C PRO A 95 13.80 7.74 -17.13
N LEU A 96 12.85 8.42 -17.78
CA LEU A 96 12.48 9.80 -17.44
C LEU A 96 11.41 9.85 -16.34
N THR A 97 10.69 8.73 -16.10
CA THR A 97 9.67 8.58 -15.05
C THR A 97 10.21 7.81 -13.84
N THR A 98 11.52 7.76 -13.61
CA THR A 98 12.10 6.97 -12.50
C THR A 98 11.39 7.21 -11.17
N ARG A 99 11.00 6.11 -10.55
CA ARG A 99 10.33 6.07 -9.25
C ARG A 99 11.04 5.03 -8.40
N HIS A 100 11.61 5.46 -7.28
CA HIS A 100 12.06 4.55 -6.22
C HIS A 100 11.28 4.86 -4.96
N GLU A 101 10.72 3.82 -4.37
CA GLU A 101 9.91 3.92 -3.16
C GLU A 101 10.77 3.74 -1.92
N ASP A 102 10.38 4.37 -0.82
CA ASP A 102 11.04 4.12 0.45
C ASP A 102 10.76 2.69 0.93
N HIS A 103 11.61 2.22 1.85
CA HIS A 103 11.49 0.85 2.33
C HIS A 103 10.24 0.64 3.20
N PHE A 104 9.90 1.61 4.05
CA PHE A 104 8.87 1.46 5.09
C PHE A 104 7.46 1.22 4.53
N GLY A 105 7.15 1.83 3.37
CA GLY A 105 5.81 1.78 2.80
C GLY A 105 5.38 0.43 2.25
N HIS A 106 6.24 -0.58 2.09
CA HIS A 106 5.80 -1.87 1.52
C HIS A 106 4.91 -2.64 2.53
N LYS A 107 3.59 -2.67 2.32
CA LYS A 107 2.62 -3.36 3.20
C LYS A 107 1.96 -4.55 2.50
N VAL A 108 2.09 -5.72 3.10
CA VAL A 108 1.53 -6.99 2.64
C VAL A 108 0.27 -7.32 3.42
N GLU A 109 -0.74 -7.82 2.73
CA GLU A 109 -1.96 -8.36 3.32
C GLU A 109 -2.44 -9.59 2.54
N TRP A 110 -3.11 -10.52 3.21
CA TRP A 110 -3.78 -11.65 2.58
C TRP A 110 -4.97 -12.14 3.39
N GLN A 111 -5.86 -12.85 2.71
CA GLN A 111 -6.93 -13.64 3.32
C GLN A 111 -7.17 -14.88 2.45
N ASN A 112 -7.28 -16.04 3.09
CA ASN A 112 -7.63 -17.27 2.41
C ASN A 112 -9.14 -17.52 2.53
N ASP A 113 -9.71 -18.15 1.51
CA ASP A 113 -11.12 -18.60 1.46
C ASP A 113 -12.14 -17.49 1.80
N VAL A 114 -11.91 -16.27 1.30
CA VAL A 114 -12.78 -15.12 1.56
C VAL A 114 -14.07 -15.22 0.73
N PRO A 115 -15.27 -15.11 1.33
CA PRO A 115 -16.51 -14.97 0.56
C PRO A 115 -16.49 -13.67 -0.24
N MET A 116 -16.87 -13.76 -1.51
CA MET A 116 -17.10 -12.59 -2.33
C MET A 116 -18.59 -12.28 -2.44
N HIS A 117 -18.87 -11.02 -2.69
CA HIS A 117 -20.16 -10.38 -2.77
C HIS A 117 -20.37 -9.77 -4.17
N PHE A 118 -21.62 -9.75 -4.60
CA PHE A 118 -22.11 -9.25 -5.88
C PHE A 118 -23.20 -8.18 -5.70
N GLY A 119 -23.23 -7.54 -4.52
CA GLY A 119 -24.13 -6.43 -4.21
C GLY A 119 -25.56 -6.83 -3.81
N SER A 120 -25.87 -8.13 -3.67
CA SER A 120 -27.14 -8.59 -3.09
C SER A 120 -27.06 -10.03 -2.59
N ASP A 121 -27.78 -10.35 -1.50
CA ASP A 121 -27.84 -11.71 -0.92
C ASP A 121 -28.22 -12.79 -1.94
N ALA A 122 -29.11 -12.46 -2.89
CA ALA A 122 -29.53 -13.39 -3.92
C ALA A 122 -28.42 -13.71 -4.93
N ALA A 123 -27.63 -12.70 -5.33
CA ALA A 123 -26.49 -12.90 -6.23
C ALA A 123 -25.34 -13.61 -5.51
N ASP A 124 -25.08 -13.24 -4.25
CA ASP A 124 -24.07 -13.87 -3.39
C ASP A 124 -24.33 -15.37 -3.24
N ALA A 125 -25.57 -15.75 -2.92
CA ALA A 125 -25.97 -17.15 -2.78
C ALA A 125 -25.96 -17.92 -4.12
N LEU A 126 -26.18 -17.24 -5.25
CA LEU A 126 -26.20 -17.87 -6.56
C LEU A 126 -24.80 -18.25 -7.05
N PHE A 127 -23.81 -17.39 -6.81
CA PHE A 127 -22.45 -17.60 -7.30
C PHE A 127 -21.53 -18.29 -6.28
N ASP A 128 -21.71 -18.05 -4.97
CA ASP A 128 -20.89 -18.59 -3.86
C ASP A 128 -19.39 -18.67 -4.20
N VAL A 129 -18.83 -17.52 -4.60
CA VAL A 129 -17.43 -17.43 -4.98
C VAL A 129 -16.58 -17.18 -3.74
N ARG A 130 -15.56 -18.02 -3.58
CA ARG A 130 -14.54 -17.89 -2.54
C ARG A 130 -13.21 -17.60 -3.18
N CYS A 131 -12.43 -16.69 -2.61
CA CYS A 131 -11.12 -16.36 -3.13
C CYS A 131 -10.01 -16.47 -2.07
N ASP A 132 -8.84 -16.90 -2.50
CA ASP A 132 -7.59 -16.60 -1.80
C ASP A 132 -7.03 -15.31 -2.40
N VAL A 133 -6.64 -14.37 -1.54
CA VAL A 133 -6.10 -13.07 -1.92
C VAL A 133 -4.77 -12.85 -1.22
N LEU A 134 -3.75 -12.38 -1.94
CA LEU A 134 -2.48 -11.88 -1.42
C LEU A 134 -2.13 -10.60 -2.17
N VAL A 135 -1.98 -9.51 -1.45
CA VAL A 135 -1.76 -8.18 -2.00
C VAL A 135 -0.63 -7.47 -1.27
N LYS A 136 0.11 -6.65 -2.00
CA LYS A 136 1.04 -5.67 -1.45
C LYS A 136 0.82 -4.34 -2.14
N LEU A 137 0.80 -3.26 -1.38
CA LEU A 137 0.90 -1.89 -1.90
C LEU A 137 2.10 -1.20 -1.24
N HIS A 138 2.80 -0.33 -1.97
CA HIS A 138 3.61 0.68 -1.30
C HIS A 138 2.72 1.83 -0.83
N GLN A 139 2.65 1.98 0.48
CA GLN A 139 1.74 2.88 1.18
C GLN A 139 2.50 3.65 2.25
N GLY A 140 3.43 4.51 1.81
CA GLY A 140 4.19 5.38 2.71
C GLY A 140 3.28 6.44 3.36
N THR A 141 2.97 6.29 4.65
CA THR A 141 2.12 7.23 5.40
C THR A 141 2.91 8.17 6.32
N HIS A 142 4.23 8.26 6.15
CA HIS A 142 5.11 9.08 6.99
C HIS A 142 5.80 10.25 6.29
N SER A 143 5.88 10.25 4.96
CA SER A 143 6.62 11.23 4.17
C SER A 143 5.69 12.08 3.29
N LYS A 144 6.23 13.17 2.72
CA LYS A 144 5.48 14.04 1.81
C LYS A 144 5.25 13.42 0.41
N ASP A 145 5.89 12.28 0.10
CA ASP A 145 5.95 11.71 -1.26
C ASP A 145 4.54 11.58 -1.87
N ALA A 146 3.62 11.00 -1.10
CA ALA A 146 2.23 10.77 -1.47
C ALA A 146 1.41 12.04 -1.77
N PHE A 147 1.85 13.25 -1.37
CA PHE A 147 1.10 14.47 -1.67
C PHE A 147 1.19 14.85 -3.16
N THR A 148 2.29 14.51 -3.83
CA THR A 148 2.52 14.83 -5.25
C THR A 148 2.73 13.60 -6.12
N ASN A 149 3.13 12.47 -5.54
CA ASN A 149 3.47 11.25 -6.27
C ASN A 149 2.35 10.21 -6.22
N ASN A 150 1.74 9.94 -7.38
CA ASN A 150 0.64 8.99 -7.51
C ASN A 150 1.06 7.58 -7.90
N LEU A 151 2.35 7.30 -8.08
CA LEU A 151 2.85 6.00 -8.54
C LEU A 151 3.29 5.13 -7.35
N HIS A 152 2.56 4.02 -7.14
CA HIS A 152 2.79 3.10 -6.03
C HIS A 152 2.82 1.65 -6.51
N GLU A 153 3.86 0.89 -6.16
CA GLU A 153 3.95 -0.50 -6.59
C GLU A 153 2.87 -1.35 -5.92
N LEU A 154 2.06 -1.99 -6.76
CA LEU A 154 1.01 -2.92 -6.43
C LEU A 154 1.42 -4.32 -6.91
N VAL A 155 1.39 -5.28 -5.99
CA VAL A 155 1.46 -6.71 -6.27
C VAL A 155 0.12 -7.30 -5.86
N TYR A 156 -0.59 -7.91 -6.79
CA TYR A 156 -1.95 -8.39 -6.58
C TYR A 156 -2.09 -9.83 -7.08
N HIS A 157 -2.37 -10.73 -6.16
CA HIS A 157 -2.62 -12.14 -6.44
C HIS A 157 -4.02 -12.51 -5.93
N VAL A 158 -4.83 -13.09 -6.81
CA VAL A 158 -6.14 -13.61 -6.46
C VAL A 158 -6.36 -14.94 -7.18
N ARG A 159 -6.99 -15.89 -6.50
CA ARG A 159 -7.52 -17.13 -7.07
C ARG A 159 -8.88 -17.41 -6.46
N CYS A 160 -9.88 -17.66 -7.30
CA CYS A 160 -11.24 -17.90 -6.87
C CYS A 160 -11.79 -19.25 -7.32
N THR A 161 -12.81 -19.74 -6.64
CA THR A 161 -13.48 -21.02 -6.93
C THR A 161 -14.16 -21.08 -8.30
N ASP A 162 -14.44 -19.94 -8.92
CA ASP A 162 -15.03 -19.82 -10.26
C ASP A 162 -14.00 -19.78 -11.40
N GLY A 163 -12.72 -19.95 -11.07
CA GLY A 163 -11.61 -19.93 -12.04
C GLY A 163 -11.00 -18.55 -12.27
N THR A 164 -11.51 -17.49 -11.62
CA THR A 164 -10.86 -16.17 -11.62
C THR A 164 -9.48 -16.29 -11.01
N GLU A 165 -8.43 -16.01 -11.78
CA GLU A 165 -7.07 -16.06 -11.28
C GLU A 165 -6.19 -15.01 -11.97
N MET A 166 -5.49 -14.22 -11.15
CA MET A 166 -4.58 -13.17 -11.61
C MET A 166 -3.37 -13.11 -10.69
N HIS A 167 -2.18 -12.95 -11.27
CA HIS A 167 -0.95 -12.62 -10.56
C HIS A 167 -0.30 -11.44 -11.27
N ILE A 168 -0.45 -10.26 -10.67
CA ILE A 168 -0.13 -9.00 -11.29
C ILE A 168 0.87 -8.22 -10.45
N THR A 169 1.87 -7.63 -11.11
CA THR A 169 2.77 -6.64 -10.51
C THR A 169 2.82 -5.42 -11.41
N MET A 170 2.60 -4.23 -10.86
CA MET A 170 2.60 -2.98 -11.61
C MET A 170 2.81 -1.78 -10.70
N LEU A 171 3.06 -0.61 -11.30
CA LEU A 171 2.90 0.68 -10.65
C LEU A 171 1.47 1.15 -10.85
N ALA A 172 0.70 1.14 -9.77
CA ALA A 172 -0.62 1.75 -9.75
C ALA A 172 -0.47 3.27 -9.77
N ALA A 173 -1.06 3.92 -10.77
CA ALA A 173 -1.29 5.36 -10.76
C ALA A 173 -2.60 5.63 -10.02
N ILE A 174 -2.52 6.28 -8.85
CA ILE A 174 -3.66 6.46 -7.93
C ILE A 174 -4.12 7.92 -7.99
N GLY A 175 -5.15 8.16 -8.79
CA GLY A 175 -5.68 9.48 -9.10
C GLY A 175 -4.70 10.37 -9.87
N THR A 176 -4.97 11.67 -9.84
CA THR A 176 -4.17 12.70 -10.53
C THR A 176 -2.89 13.04 -9.74
N PRO A 177 -1.71 13.06 -10.37
CA PRO A 177 -0.47 13.43 -9.70
C PRO A 177 -0.46 14.91 -9.31
N GLY A 178 0.31 15.27 -8.28
CA GLY A 178 0.37 16.66 -7.78
C GLY A 178 -0.82 17.12 -6.92
N GLN A 179 -1.83 16.26 -6.73
CA GLN A 179 -3.01 16.55 -5.92
C GLN A 179 -3.54 15.32 -5.18
N PHE A 180 -4.44 15.54 -4.22
CA PHE A 180 -5.20 14.52 -3.51
C PHE A 180 -6.58 15.07 -3.09
N GLU A 181 -7.48 14.23 -2.57
CA GLU A 181 -8.74 14.67 -1.95
C GLU A 181 -8.62 14.72 -0.42
N ARG A 182 -9.11 15.80 0.20
CA ARG A 182 -9.08 15.96 1.65
C ARG A 182 -10.01 14.95 2.33
N SER A 183 -9.52 14.25 3.36
CA SER A 183 -10.27 13.18 4.04
C SER A 183 -11.58 13.61 4.70
N CYS A 184 -11.66 14.82 5.27
CA CYS A 184 -12.83 15.26 6.03
C CYS A 184 -13.97 15.87 5.20
N ASP A 185 -13.73 16.29 3.95
CA ASP A 185 -14.76 16.95 3.12
C ASP A 185 -14.71 16.65 1.61
N GLY A 186 -13.75 15.85 1.15
CA GLY A 186 -13.59 15.49 -0.26
C GLY A 186 -13.07 16.61 -1.17
N THR A 187 -12.64 17.75 -0.61
CA THR A 187 -12.10 18.85 -1.41
C THR A 187 -10.80 18.44 -2.08
N THR A 188 -10.67 18.67 -3.38
CA THR A 188 -9.40 18.49 -4.10
C THR A 188 -8.37 19.52 -3.60
N VAL A 189 -7.23 19.02 -3.12
CA VAL A 189 -6.07 19.81 -2.69
C VAL A 189 -4.98 19.68 -3.75
N VAL A 190 -4.71 20.78 -4.46
CA VAL A 190 -3.58 20.88 -5.39
C VAL A 190 -2.33 21.28 -4.62
N VAL A 191 -1.32 20.41 -4.62
CA VAL A 191 -0.10 20.55 -3.82
C VAL A 191 1.02 21.18 -4.63
N GLY A 192 1.21 20.71 -5.87
CA GLY A 192 2.29 21.17 -6.73
C GLY A 192 2.47 20.29 -7.96
N PRO A 193 3.59 20.46 -8.69
CA PRO A 193 3.93 19.62 -9.83
C PRO A 193 3.98 18.13 -9.46
N ALA A 194 3.61 17.28 -10.41
CA ALA A 194 3.79 15.85 -10.32
C ALA A 194 5.24 15.49 -10.00
N THR A 195 5.45 14.46 -9.18
CA THR A 195 6.77 13.88 -8.93
C THR A 195 6.66 12.37 -9.06
N PRO A 196 7.26 11.74 -10.08
CA PRO A 196 7.92 12.34 -11.26
C PRO A 196 7.03 13.26 -12.10
N ALA A 197 7.63 14.17 -12.88
CA ALA A 197 6.89 15.21 -13.62
C ALA A 197 5.99 14.65 -14.74
N ASN A 198 6.35 13.49 -15.26
CA ASN A 198 5.66 12.75 -16.32
C ASN A 198 4.82 11.59 -15.77
N SER A 199 4.54 11.56 -14.46
CA SER A 199 3.60 10.60 -13.89
C SER A 199 2.27 10.64 -14.64
N PRO A 200 1.76 9.51 -15.14
CA PRO A 200 0.47 9.46 -15.80
C PRO A 200 -0.66 9.74 -14.82
N ASP A 201 -1.76 10.32 -15.33
CA ASP A 201 -3.04 10.27 -14.62
C ASP A 201 -3.49 8.81 -14.47
N GLY A 202 -3.92 8.50 -13.25
CA GLY A 202 -4.56 7.24 -12.90
C GLY A 202 -6.06 7.36 -12.77
N GLY A 203 -6.73 6.22 -12.59
CA GLY A 203 -8.07 6.21 -11.99
C GLY A 203 -7.98 6.19 -10.47
N GLY A 204 -9.13 6.15 -9.80
CA GLY A 204 -9.20 6.14 -8.34
C GLY A 204 -8.74 7.47 -7.72
N VAL A 205 -8.39 7.44 -6.43
CA VAL A 205 -8.09 8.65 -5.66
C VAL A 205 -7.22 8.37 -4.44
N ARG A 206 -6.32 9.31 -4.13
CA ARG A 206 -5.64 9.40 -2.84
C ARG A 206 -6.44 10.36 -1.96
N ILE A 207 -6.93 9.88 -0.84
CA ILE A 207 -7.66 10.64 0.16
C ILE A 207 -6.75 10.78 1.38
N ILE A 208 -6.37 12.00 1.73
CA ILE A 208 -5.31 12.27 2.71
C ILE A 208 -5.78 13.39 3.66
N PRO A 209 -5.53 13.30 4.98
CA PRO A 209 -5.85 14.37 5.90
C PRO A 209 -4.93 15.58 5.68
N ASP A 210 -5.49 16.77 5.84
CA ASP A 210 -4.74 18.02 5.85
C ASP A 210 -4.99 18.82 7.14
N ARG A 211 -4.35 20.00 7.22
CA ARG A 211 -4.49 20.91 8.34
C ARG A 211 -5.94 21.33 8.60
N THR A 212 -6.79 21.42 7.57
CA THR A 212 -8.21 21.74 7.71
C THR A 212 -8.93 20.67 8.52
N CYS A 213 -8.63 19.39 8.29
CA CYS A 213 -9.21 18.30 9.08
C CYS A 213 -8.75 18.36 10.54
N VAL A 214 -7.49 18.69 10.78
CA VAL A 214 -6.94 18.88 12.14
C VAL A 214 -7.68 20.01 12.87
N ASP A 215 -7.82 21.17 12.24
CA ASP A 215 -8.44 22.34 12.84
C ASP A 215 -9.93 22.15 13.13
N ASN A 216 -10.65 21.45 12.24
CA ASN A 216 -12.09 21.28 12.34
C ASN A 216 -12.51 20.12 13.24
N GLU A 217 -11.72 19.05 13.30
CA GLU A 217 -12.15 17.78 13.92
C GLU A 217 -11.29 17.36 15.11
N ILE A 218 -10.04 17.81 15.21
CA ILE A 218 -9.11 17.41 16.28
C ILE A 218 -8.97 18.51 17.32
N LEU A 219 -8.74 19.75 16.91
CA LEU A 219 -8.55 20.87 17.81
C LEU A 219 -9.92 21.43 18.25
N VAL A 220 -10.42 20.89 19.35
CA VAL A 220 -11.80 21.16 19.82
C VAL A 220 -11.83 22.11 21.03
N PRO A 221 -12.93 22.88 21.21
CA PRO A 221 -13.15 23.69 22.41
C PRO A 221 -13.17 22.88 23.71
N ALA A 222 -13.07 23.57 24.84
CA ALA A 222 -13.23 22.95 26.16
C ALA A 222 -14.60 22.25 26.28
N GLY A 223 -14.61 21.03 26.80
CA GLY A 223 -15.82 20.22 26.99
C GLY A 223 -16.18 19.31 25.81
N GLN A 224 -15.41 19.32 24.72
CA GLN A 224 -15.58 18.41 23.59
C GLN A 224 -14.45 17.35 23.53
N PHE A 225 -14.66 16.32 22.71
CA PHE A 225 -13.66 15.29 22.41
C PHE A 225 -13.23 15.40 20.95
N SER A 226 -11.95 15.15 20.68
CA SER A 226 -11.40 15.14 19.32
C SER A 226 -11.91 13.93 18.53
N ASN A 227 -12.23 14.13 17.25
CA ASN A 227 -12.49 13.05 16.30
C ASN A 227 -11.19 12.66 15.57
N PHE A 228 -10.46 11.69 16.11
CA PHE A 228 -9.25 11.17 15.46
C PHE A 228 -9.54 10.32 14.21
N GLY A 229 -10.81 9.99 13.94
CA GLY A 229 -11.20 9.36 12.67
C GLY A 229 -10.93 10.27 11.46
N ALA A 230 -10.80 11.59 11.66
CA ALA A 230 -10.38 12.53 10.62
C ALA A 230 -8.95 12.26 10.11
N LEU A 231 -8.10 11.63 10.93
CA LEU A 231 -6.76 11.18 10.55
C LEU A 231 -6.86 9.78 9.93
N HIS A 232 -7.35 9.76 8.70
CA HIS A 232 -7.54 8.56 7.92
C HIS A 232 -7.09 8.82 6.49
N GLU A 233 -6.23 7.94 5.97
CA GLU A 233 -5.86 7.92 4.56
C GLU A 233 -6.60 6.78 3.84
N SER A 234 -7.12 7.05 2.64
CA SER A 234 -7.66 6.03 1.74
C SER A 234 -6.98 6.11 0.38
N TRP A 235 -6.54 4.97 -0.12
CA TRP A 235 -5.79 4.81 -1.35
C TRP A 235 -6.60 3.93 -2.27
N GLN A 236 -7.47 4.57 -3.05
CA GLN A 236 -8.42 3.89 -3.91
C GLN A 236 -7.80 3.71 -5.28
N THR A 237 -7.46 2.48 -5.64
CA THR A 237 -6.81 2.20 -6.93
C THR A 237 -7.85 2.05 -8.06
N SER A 238 -7.38 2.00 -9.30
CA SER A 238 -8.23 1.63 -10.45
C SER A 238 -7.31 1.07 -11.53
N ASN A 239 -7.13 -0.25 -11.51
CA ASN A 239 -6.06 -0.90 -12.25
C ASN A 239 -6.63 -1.71 -13.39
N ALA A 240 -5.93 -1.70 -14.52
CA ALA A 240 -6.26 -2.58 -15.61
C ALA A 240 -5.00 -3.06 -16.32
N VAL A 241 -5.01 -4.33 -16.70
CA VAL A 241 -4.03 -4.89 -17.63
C VAL A 241 -4.61 -4.83 -19.03
N ARG A 242 -3.90 -4.21 -19.96
CA ARG A 242 -4.37 -3.98 -21.34
C ARG A 242 -3.40 -4.50 -22.37
N ARG A 243 -3.93 -5.06 -23.46
CA ARG A 243 -3.19 -5.38 -24.68
C ARG A 243 -2.74 -4.10 -25.39
N GLU A 244 -1.80 -4.24 -26.31
CA GLU A 244 -1.33 -3.16 -27.18
C GLU A 244 -2.45 -2.52 -28.02
N ASP A 245 -3.50 -3.28 -28.37
CA ASP A 245 -4.67 -2.75 -29.08
C ASP A 245 -5.69 -2.04 -28.17
N GLY A 246 -5.39 -1.91 -26.87
CA GLY A 246 -6.25 -1.26 -25.88
C GLY A 246 -7.29 -2.18 -25.24
N HIS A 247 -7.42 -3.43 -25.68
CA HIS A 247 -8.32 -4.41 -25.07
C HIS A 247 -7.96 -4.65 -23.61
N THR A 248 -8.94 -4.58 -22.71
CA THR A 248 -8.74 -4.80 -21.27
C THR A 248 -8.81 -6.30 -20.97
N LEU A 249 -7.70 -6.86 -20.51
CA LEU A 249 -7.59 -8.27 -20.13
C LEU A 249 -8.06 -8.53 -18.71
N ALA A 250 -7.77 -7.58 -17.82
CA ALA A 250 -8.14 -7.65 -16.41
C ALA A 250 -8.41 -6.26 -15.85
N PHE A 251 -9.34 -6.15 -14.91
CA PHE A 251 -9.61 -4.95 -14.13
C PHE A 251 -9.83 -5.30 -12.66
N PHE A 252 -9.21 -4.51 -11.78
CA PHE A 252 -9.27 -4.70 -10.33
C PHE A 252 -8.93 -3.41 -9.58
N ASN A 253 -9.56 -3.18 -8.43
CA ASN A 253 -9.42 -1.95 -7.67
C ASN A 253 -9.41 -2.16 -6.16
N PRO A 254 -8.40 -2.86 -5.61
CA PRO A 254 -8.25 -2.94 -4.16
C PRO A 254 -8.08 -1.54 -3.57
N TYR A 255 -8.78 -1.26 -2.47
CA TYR A 255 -8.67 0.01 -1.73
C TYR A 255 -7.94 -0.23 -0.43
N PHE A 256 -7.00 0.67 -0.10
CA PHE A 256 -6.17 0.52 1.08
C PHE A 256 -6.45 1.69 2.03
N GLN A 257 -6.76 1.36 3.27
CA GLN A 257 -7.16 2.31 4.29
C GLN A 257 -6.14 2.27 5.43
N VAL A 258 -5.75 3.44 5.95
CA VAL A 258 -4.83 3.58 7.07
C VAL A 258 -5.44 4.55 8.07
N ALA A 259 -5.63 4.09 9.30
CA ALA A 259 -5.97 4.96 10.41
C ALA A 259 -4.69 5.47 11.10
N LEU A 260 -4.78 6.69 11.64
CA LEU A 260 -3.71 7.31 12.42
C LEU A 260 -2.34 7.30 11.69
N PRO A 261 -2.27 7.83 10.44
CA PRO A 261 -0.99 8.00 9.76
C PRO A 261 -0.06 8.89 10.58
N SER A 262 1.26 8.79 10.36
CA SER A 262 2.25 9.62 11.07
C SER A 262 2.41 11.03 10.48
N ARG A 263 1.53 11.42 9.54
CA ARG A 263 1.53 12.72 8.88
C ARG A 263 0.12 13.22 8.55
N PHE A 264 0.02 14.51 8.29
CA PHE A 264 -1.03 15.15 7.49
C PHE A 264 -0.40 16.24 6.61
N TYR A 265 -1.11 16.68 5.58
CA TYR A 265 -0.64 17.79 4.73
C TYR A 265 -0.80 19.13 5.45
N ASP A 266 0.31 19.87 5.59
CA ASP A 266 0.28 21.23 6.12
C ASP A 266 1.21 22.14 5.30
N PRO A 267 0.66 23.01 4.43
CA PRO A 267 1.48 23.86 3.57
C PRO A 267 2.28 24.92 4.34
N ALA A 268 1.97 25.18 5.62
CA ALA A 268 2.67 26.16 6.43
C ALA A 268 3.95 25.60 7.09
N LEU A 269 4.13 24.28 7.11
CA LEU A 269 5.24 23.62 7.80
C LEU A 269 6.39 23.24 6.84
N PRO A 270 7.63 23.13 7.36
CA PRO A 270 8.76 22.63 6.60
C PRO A 270 8.47 21.28 5.95
N GLY A 271 8.75 21.16 4.66
CA GLY A 271 8.48 19.93 3.92
C GLY A 271 7.00 19.61 3.75
N ILE A 272 6.10 20.58 3.99
CA ILE A 272 4.64 20.48 3.85
C ILE A 272 3.97 19.36 4.67
N VAL A 273 4.63 18.91 5.74
CA VAL A 273 4.20 17.79 6.59
C VAL A 273 3.94 18.29 8.00
N GLY A 274 2.70 18.11 8.46
CA GLY A 274 2.38 18.17 9.88
C GLY A 274 2.46 16.78 10.53
N ARG A 275 2.83 16.73 11.80
CA ARG A 275 2.85 15.50 12.61
C ARG A 275 1.67 15.49 13.57
N PRO A 276 0.80 14.47 13.54
CA PRO A 276 -0.30 14.37 14.48
C PRO A 276 0.12 14.38 15.95
N ILE A 277 1.30 13.84 16.29
CA ILE A 277 1.80 13.91 17.67
C ILE A 277 2.09 15.34 18.12
N ASP A 278 2.50 16.25 17.22
CA ASP A 278 2.76 17.66 17.56
C ASP A 278 1.44 18.38 17.90
N VAL A 279 0.36 18.03 17.19
CA VAL A 279 -1.00 18.53 17.43
C VAL A 279 -1.48 18.19 18.84
N CYS A 280 -1.00 17.10 19.45
CA CYS A 280 -1.35 16.73 20.82
C CYS A 280 -0.89 17.74 21.87
N TYR A 281 0.08 18.59 21.54
CA TYR A 281 0.59 19.65 22.41
C TYR A 281 0.09 21.04 21.99
N GLU A 282 -0.67 21.13 20.91
CA GLU A 282 -1.11 22.40 20.35
C GLU A 282 -2.30 22.98 21.15
N VAL A 283 -2.25 24.29 21.39
CA VAL A 283 -3.37 25.08 21.90
C VAL A 283 -3.55 26.29 21.00
N THR A 284 -4.71 26.41 20.35
CA THR A 284 -5.01 27.54 19.47
C THR A 284 -5.23 28.82 20.29
N PRO A 285 -5.20 30.02 19.67
CA PRO A 285 -5.53 31.26 20.37
C PRO A 285 -6.93 31.29 21.01
N ALA A 286 -7.86 30.49 20.48
CA ALA A 286 -9.21 30.33 21.03
C ALA A 286 -9.27 29.34 22.21
N GLY A 287 -8.15 28.70 22.58
CA GLY A 287 -8.07 27.69 23.62
C GLY A 287 -8.50 26.29 23.16
N ASN A 288 -8.63 26.05 21.85
CA ASN A 288 -8.92 24.73 21.33
C ASN A 288 -7.66 23.86 21.41
N GLN A 289 -7.83 22.58 21.71
CA GLN A 289 -6.73 21.63 21.82
C GLN A 289 -7.22 20.21 21.52
N ALA A 290 -6.30 19.30 21.23
CA ALA A 290 -6.63 17.87 21.16
C ALA A 290 -7.05 17.33 22.54
N ARG A 291 -8.08 16.49 22.59
CA ARG A 291 -8.66 15.95 23.83
C ARG A 291 -9.02 14.48 23.69
N GLY A 292 -8.46 13.65 24.57
CA GLY A 292 -8.72 12.21 24.62
C GLY A 292 -8.04 11.43 23.50
N GLY A 293 -8.59 10.26 23.19
CA GLY A 293 -8.23 9.46 22.01
C GLY A 293 -6.74 9.17 21.84
N ALA A 294 -6.26 9.28 20.59
CA ALA A 294 -4.89 8.95 20.21
C ALA A 294 -3.83 9.82 20.93
N CYS A 295 -4.13 11.09 21.17
CA CYS A 295 -3.24 11.97 21.93
C CYS A 295 -3.13 11.55 23.40
N ALA A 296 -4.25 11.23 24.05
CA ALA A 296 -4.23 10.75 25.43
C ALA A 296 -3.49 9.40 25.57
N ARG A 297 -3.64 8.49 24.60
CA ARG A 297 -2.88 7.24 24.56
C ARG A 297 -1.38 7.48 24.42
N SER A 298 -0.96 8.32 23.48
CA SER A 298 0.46 8.57 23.22
C SER A 298 1.14 9.28 24.39
N THR A 299 0.51 10.33 24.92
CA THR A 299 1.11 11.25 25.91
C THR A 299 0.84 10.86 27.36
N SER A 300 0.21 9.70 27.62
CA SER A 300 -0.30 9.31 28.93
C SER A 300 -1.14 10.42 29.58
N ASN A 301 -2.23 10.79 28.90
CA ASN A 301 -3.12 11.89 29.27
C ASN A 301 -2.41 13.24 29.47
N GLY A 302 -1.41 13.54 28.64
CA GLY A 302 -0.64 14.79 28.69
C GLY A 302 0.41 14.85 29.79
N THR A 303 0.67 13.76 30.50
CA THR A 303 1.71 13.71 31.55
C THR A 303 3.13 13.55 30.98
N ILE A 304 3.25 12.96 29.78
CA ILE A 304 4.49 12.85 29.04
C ILE A 304 4.49 13.93 27.96
N LEU A 305 5.51 14.78 27.98
CA LEU A 305 5.71 15.85 27.01
C LEU A 305 6.88 15.52 26.09
N GLY A 306 6.86 16.06 24.87
CA GLY A 306 7.98 15.96 23.94
C GLY A 306 8.17 14.59 23.28
N ILE A 307 7.12 13.77 23.23
CA ILE A 307 7.11 12.57 22.39
C ILE A 307 7.22 13.01 20.92
N THR A 308 8.21 12.50 20.21
CA THR A 308 8.43 12.77 18.79
C THR A 308 7.65 11.79 17.91
N PHE A 309 7.50 12.09 16.62
CA PHE A 309 6.68 11.30 15.71
C PHE A 309 7.20 9.86 15.51
N ASP A 310 8.50 9.67 15.68
CA ASP A 310 9.23 8.42 15.53
C ASP A 310 9.39 7.65 16.86
N ASP A 311 8.77 8.12 17.93
CA ASP A 311 8.78 7.44 19.22
C ASP A 311 7.77 6.28 19.23
N PRO A 312 8.14 5.06 19.66
CA PRO A 312 7.22 3.91 19.75
C PRO A 312 5.97 4.11 20.62
N ARG A 313 5.94 5.16 21.46
CA ARG A 313 4.75 5.52 22.23
C ARG A 313 3.71 6.29 21.40
N SER A 314 4.13 6.90 20.28
CA SER A 314 3.22 7.58 19.37
C SER A 314 2.38 6.56 18.63
N VAL A 315 1.06 6.56 18.86
CA VAL A 315 0.13 5.65 18.14
C VAL A 315 -0.19 6.12 16.72
N PHE A 316 0.46 7.20 16.27
CA PHE A 316 0.35 7.73 14.90
C PHE A 316 1.43 7.10 14.04
N ASP A 317 1.32 5.81 13.77
CA ASP A 317 2.32 4.98 13.10
C ASP A 317 1.77 4.28 11.84
N GLY A 318 0.50 4.49 11.50
CA GLY A 318 -0.14 3.89 10.33
C GLY A 318 -0.19 2.36 10.35
N THR A 319 -0.16 1.72 11.53
CA THR A 319 -0.23 0.26 11.66
C THR A 319 -1.65 -0.29 11.56
N ASP A 320 -2.68 0.49 11.88
CA ASP A 320 -4.09 0.11 11.75
C ASP A 320 -4.55 0.30 10.31
N ARG A 321 -4.81 -0.82 9.62
CA ARG A 321 -5.03 -0.86 8.17
C ARG A 321 -6.10 -1.86 7.77
N LEU A 322 -6.82 -1.52 6.71
CA LEU A 322 -7.83 -2.35 6.08
C LEU A 322 -7.61 -2.35 4.56
N VAL A 323 -7.86 -3.48 3.91
CA VAL A 323 -7.87 -3.58 2.44
C VAL A 323 -9.23 -4.07 1.98
N ASP A 324 -9.91 -3.30 1.13
CA ASP A 324 -11.12 -3.75 0.46
C ASP A 324 -10.75 -4.39 -0.87
N ILE A 325 -11.26 -5.59 -1.13
CA ILE A 325 -10.98 -6.32 -2.37
C ILE A 325 -12.10 -6.06 -3.37
N ASN A 326 -12.02 -4.94 -4.09
CA ASN A 326 -13.05 -4.57 -5.05
C ASN A 326 -12.65 -4.96 -6.47
N ALA A 327 -13.69 -5.25 -7.27
CA ALA A 327 -13.68 -5.65 -8.67
C ALA A 327 -12.61 -6.69 -9.05
N ASN A 328 -13.02 -7.81 -9.64
CA ASN A 328 -12.09 -8.82 -10.14
C ASN A 328 -12.61 -9.34 -11.47
N PHE A 329 -12.35 -8.55 -12.50
CA PHE A 329 -12.82 -8.80 -13.85
C PHE A 329 -11.68 -9.32 -14.73
N ILE A 330 -11.97 -10.33 -15.53
CA ILE A 330 -11.09 -10.90 -16.55
C ILE A 330 -11.88 -11.02 -17.86
N ASP A 331 -11.28 -10.53 -18.94
CA ASP A 331 -11.71 -10.78 -20.32
C ASP A 331 -10.54 -11.24 -21.18
N ASN A 332 -10.18 -12.51 -20.99
CA ASN A 332 -9.05 -13.18 -21.64
C ASN A 332 -9.46 -14.57 -22.18
N ALA A 333 -10.73 -14.75 -22.52
CA ALA A 333 -11.22 -16.01 -23.07
C ALA A 333 -10.52 -16.32 -24.40
N GLY A 334 -9.93 -17.52 -24.51
CA GLY A 334 -9.18 -17.93 -25.69
C GLY A 334 -7.78 -17.30 -25.85
N GLY A 335 -7.37 -16.41 -24.93
CA GLY A 335 -6.04 -15.82 -24.88
C GLY A 335 -4.99 -16.71 -24.18
N PRO A 336 -3.72 -16.31 -24.19
CA PRO A 336 -2.66 -16.90 -23.36
C PRO A 336 -2.85 -16.54 -21.89
N GLU A 337 -2.27 -17.34 -20.99
CA GLU A 337 -2.24 -17.00 -19.55
C GLU A 337 -1.16 -15.97 -19.21
N VAL A 338 -0.08 -15.97 -20.00
CA VAL A 338 1.09 -15.15 -19.73
C VAL A 338 1.10 -13.97 -20.67
N TRP A 339 1.15 -12.79 -20.06
CA TRP A 339 1.27 -11.52 -20.75
C TRP A 339 2.49 -10.77 -20.21
N TYR A 340 3.14 -9.98 -21.07
CA TYR A 340 4.21 -9.06 -20.69
C TYR A 340 3.67 -7.66 -20.96
N THR A 341 3.58 -6.83 -19.92
CA THR A 341 3.09 -5.45 -19.99
C THR A 341 4.20 -4.49 -19.69
N ASP A 342 4.02 -3.21 -20.00
CA ASP A 342 4.83 -2.18 -19.35
C ASP A 342 4.53 -2.11 -17.83
N PRO A 343 5.32 -1.36 -17.06
CA PRO A 343 5.14 -1.26 -15.61
C PRO A 343 3.78 -0.67 -15.18
N PHE A 344 3.02 -0.03 -16.08
CA PHE A 344 1.70 0.51 -15.80
C PHE A 344 0.57 -0.44 -16.23
N GLY A 345 0.89 -1.69 -16.58
CA GLY A 345 -0.09 -2.69 -17.02
C GLY A 345 -0.59 -2.48 -18.46
N LYS A 346 0.02 -1.61 -19.26
CA LYS A 346 -0.38 -1.34 -20.66
C LYS A 346 0.52 -2.10 -21.64
N ASN A 347 0.23 -1.98 -22.93
CA ASN A 347 1.05 -2.54 -24.02
C ASN A 347 1.31 -4.06 -23.89
N GLY A 348 0.32 -4.81 -23.40
CA GLY A 348 0.40 -6.25 -23.18
C GLY A 348 0.70 -7.05 -24.45
N ARG A 349 1.73 -7.89 -24.40
CA ARG A 349 2.22 -8.78 -25.48
C ARG A 349 2.50 -10.20 -24.97
N THR A 350 2.66 -11.16 -25.87
CA THR A 350 2.98 -12.57 -25.53
C THR A 350 4.46 -12.87 -25.39
N ALA A 351 5.33 -11.92 -25.76
CA ALA A 351 6.77 -12.03 -25.66
C ALA A 351 7.31 -10.89 -24.77
N PRO A 352 8.38 -11.15 -23.99
CA PRO A 352 9.00 -10.12 -23.17
C PRO A 352 9.62 -9.01 -24.02
N PHE A 353 9.72 -7.82 -23.44
CA PHE A 353 10.42 -6.67 -24.01
C PHE A 353 11.17 -5.90 -22.90
N PRO A 354 12.10 -4.98 -23.23
CA PRO A 354 12.84 -4.23 -22.21
C PRO A 354 11.91 -3.50 -21.23
N GLY A 355 12.09 -3.76 -19.93
CA GLY A 355 11.26 -3.19 -18.87
C GLY A 355 9.84 -3.77 -18.79
N SER A 356 9.58 -4.91 -19.44
CA SER A 356 8.27 -5.56 -19.34
C SER A 356 8.11 -6.33 -18.05
N VAL A 357 6.95 -6.22 -17.42
CA VAL A 357 6.55 -7.04 -16.28
C VAL A 357 5.72 -8.23 -16.76
N ARG A 358 6.10 -9.44 -16.33
CA ARG A 358 5.35 -10.67 -16.61
C ARG A 358 4.11 -10.73 -15.70
N GLN A 359 2.94 -10.86 -16.30
CA GLN A 359 1.64 -11.03 -15.65
C GLN A 359 1.11 -12.45 -15.90
N PHE A 360 0.33 -12.98 -14.97
CA PHE A 360 -0.52 -14.15 -15.20
C PHE A 360 -2.00 -13.75 -15.11
N ILE A 361 -2.80 -14.15 -16.09
CA ILE A 361 -4.24 -13.89 -16.17
C ILE A 361 -4.94 -15.14 -16.71
N ALA A 362 -5.89 -15.71 -15.98
CA ALA A 362 -6.61 -16.91 -16.41
C ALA A 362 -7.28 -16.77 -17.79
N ARG A 363 -7.45 -17.88 -18.51
CA ARG A 363 -8.09 -17.92 -19.85
C ARG A 363 -9.60 -17.97 -19.76
N ILE A 364 -10.18 -17.03 -19.03
CA ILE A 364 -11.62 -16.97 -18.81
C ILE A 364 -12.16 -15.63 -19.28
N ASN A 365 -13.47 -15.55 -19.40
CA ASN A 365 -14.19 -14.31 -19.31
C ASN A 365 -15.16 -14.50 -18.14
N ASN A 366 -15.07 -13.62 -17.14
CA ASN A 366 -15.93 -13.66 -15.96
C ASN A 366 -16.86 -12.44 -15.90
N ASP A 367 -17.18 -11.85 -17.05
CA ASP A 367 -18.26 -10.87 -17.15
C ASP A 367 -19.57 -11.51 -16.70
N ARG A 368 -20.19 -10.90 -15.69
CA ARG A 368 -21.47 -11.33 -15.11
C ARG A 368 -22.57 -10.30 -15.39
N GLY A 369 -22.49 -9.59 -16.51
CA GLY A 369 -23.48 -8.59 -16.91
C GLY A 369 -23.45 -7.35 -16.02
N GLY A 370 -22.24 -6.93 -15.60
CA GLY A 370 -22.03 -5.77 -14.73
C GLY A 370 -22.09 -6.05 -13.23
N LEU A 371 -22.26 -7.30 -12.80
CA LEU A 371 -22.07 -7.66 -11.39
C LEU A 371 -20.58 -7.72 -11.05
N GLU A 372 -20.16 -6.85 -10.13
CA GLU A 372 -18.78 -6.78 -9.67
C GLU A 372 -18.53 -7.74 -8.51
N LEU A 373 -17.44 -8.50 -8.61
CA LEU A 373 -16.96 -9.38 -7.53
C LEU A 373 -16.18 -8.55 -6.51
N ALA A 374 -16.77 -8.30 -5.34
CA ALA A 374 -16.16 -7.56 -4.24
C ALA A 374 -16.06 -8.40 -2.96
N GLY A 375 -14.92 -8.42 -2.30
CA GLY A 375 -14.74 -9.09 -1.02
C GLY A 375 -15.06 -8.16 0.15
N PRO A 376 -15.17 -8.71 1.39
CA PRO A 376 -15.15 -7.89 2.59
C PRO A 376 -13.82 -7.17 2.72
N GLY A 377 -13.79 -6.11 3.52
CA GLY A 377 -12.55 -5.54 4.01
C GLY A 377 -11.77 -6.58 4.81
N ILE A 378 -10.47 -6.74 4.52
CA ILE A 378 -9.56 -7.65 5.21
C ILE A 378 -8.51 -6.86 5.99
N GLY A 379 -8.15 -7.34 7.18
CA GLY A 379 -7.04 -6.78 7.97
C GLY A 379 -7.43 -5.85 9.11
N GLY A 380 -8.61 -5.24 9.09
CA GLY A 380 -9.02 -4.24 10.08
C GLY A 380 -9.20 -4.74 11.52
N ASP A 381 -9.14 -6.06 11.75
CA ASP A 381 -9.15 -6.67 13.07
C ASP A 381 -7.74 -7.07 13.57
N ARG A 382 -6.68 -6.69 12.85
CA ARG A 382 -5.31 -7.13 13.10
C ARG A 382 -4.45 -6.01 13.64
N GLU A 383 -3.65 -6.36 14.64
CA GLU A 383 -2.59 -5.51 15.16
C GLU A 383 -1.29 -5.82 14.41
N TYR A 384 -0.96 -4.96 13.43
CA TYR A 384 0.37 -4.98 12.79
C TYR A 384 1.42 -4.25 13.61
N GLY A 385 0.96 -3.43 14.56
CA GLY A 385 1.78 -2.81 15.58
C GLY A 385 2.48 -3.86 16.43
N GLY A 386 3.69 -3.51 16.86
CA GLY A 386 4.41 -4.21 17.90
C GLY A 386 4.93 -3.18 18.91
N PRO A 387 5.41 -3.59 20.09
CA PRO A 387 5.82 -2.67 21.16
C PRO A 387 6.98 -1.73 20.79
N ARG A 388 7.58 -1.92 19.61
CA ARG A 388 8.69 -1.13 19.07
C ARG A 388 8.47 -0.67 17.63
N VAL A 389 7.27 -0.88 17.07
CA VAL A 389 6.94 -0.30 15.77
C VAL A 389 6.70 1.19 15.97
N HIS A 390 7.27 2.01 15.09
CA HIS A 390 7.17 3.46 15.13
C HIS A 390 7.31 4.04 13.71
N ALA A 391 6.95 5.30 13.52
CA ALA A 391 7.25 5.98 12.26
C ALA A 391 8.77 6.19 12.11
N PRO A 392 9.35 6.20 10.89
CA PRO A 392 8.71 5.98 9.61
C PRO A 392 8.21 4.55 9.45
N ASN A 393 6.96 4.44 9.04
CA ASN A 393 6.25 3.20 8.79
C ASN A 393 5.29 3.40 7.62
#